data_AF-A0A3A4JMA5-F1
#
_entry.id   AF-A0A3A4JMA5-F1
#
_cell.length_a   1.000
_cell.length_b   1.000
_cell.length_c   1.000
_cell.angle_alpha   90.00
_cell.angle_beta   90.00
_cell.angle_gamma   90.00
#
_symmetry.space_group_name_H-M   'P 1'
#
loop_
_entity.id
_entity.type
_entity.pdbx_description
1 polymer ?
#
loop_
_entity_poly.entity_id
_entity_poly.type
_entity_poly.pdbx_seq_one_letter_code
_entity_poly.pdbx_strand_id
1 'polypeptide(L)'
;MTPEKVIEVIGIYRQLFVGRNIGKVDYPHDEMLDGLMHDLEHCHDMLDKIAEFVREGRMEKAFRWLGFVQGVLWASRVYSLTDLKNHNRPLEKKED
;
A
#
# COMPACT_ATOMS: atom_id res chain seq x y z
N MET A 1 -10.16 -6.76 -7.12
CA MET A 1 -10.40 -6.52 -5.69
C MET A 1 -11.54 -5.52 -5.55
N THR A 2 -12.34 -5.61 -4.48
CA THR A 2 -13.37 -4.62 -4.17
C THR A 2 -12.78 -3.41 -3.42
N PRO A 3 -13.48 -2.27 -3.34
CA PRO A 3 -13.07 -1.12 -2.50
C PRO A 3 -12.73 -1.52 -1.06
N GLU A 4 -13.58 -2.34 -0.43
CA GLU A 4 -13.42 -2.79 0.95
C GLU A 4 -12.12 -3.60 1.11
N LYS A 5 -11.83 -4.45 0.12
CA LYS A 5 -10.59 -5.23 0.12
C LYS A 5 -9.35 -4.34 0.00
N VAL A 6 -9.41 -3.27 -0.79
CA VAL A 6 -8.31 -2.29 -0.86
C VAL A 6 -8.08 -1.64 0.50
N ILE A 7 -9.14 -1.23 1.20
CA ILE A 7 -9.04 -0.65 2.55
C ILE A 7 -8.45 -1.65 3.54
N GLU A 8 -8.83 -2.92 3.47
CA GLU A 8 -8.24 -4.00 4.30
C GLU A 8 -6.73 -4.12 4.05
N VAL A 9 -6.31 -4.18 2.78
CA VAL A 9 -4.89 -4.28 2.39
C VAL A 9 -4.10 -3.06 2.87
N ILE A 10 -4.67 -1.86 2.74
CA ILE A 10 -4.09 -0.62 3.31
C ILE A 10 -3.90 -0.76 4.81
N GLY A 11 -4.87 -1.35 5.53
CA GLY A 11 -4.79 -1.62 6.96
C GLY A 11 -3.61 -2.52 7.34
N ILE A 12 -3.40 -3.61 6.60
CA ILE A 12 -2.27 -4.54 6.79
C ILE A 12 -0.94 -3.79 6.67
N TYR A 13 -0.77 -3.00 5.61
CA TYR A 13 0.49 -2.28 5.36
C TYR A 13 0.70 -1.13 6.34
N ARG A 14 -0.36 -0.43 6.75
CA ARG A 14 -0.26 0.59 7.78
C ARG A 14 0.21 0.01 9.11
N GLN A 15 -0.33 -1.14 9.52
CA GLN A 15 0.11 -1.84 10.73
C GLN A 15 1.59 -2.25 10.65
N LEU A 16 2.03 -2.75 9.48
CA LEU A 16 3.43 -3.05 9.24
C LEU A 16 4.32 -1.81 9.40
N PHE A 17 3.99 -0.70 8.74
CA PHE A 17 4.81 0.50 8.78
C PHE A 17 4.89 1.10 10.19
N VAL A 18 3.74 1.20 10.89
CA VAL A 18 3.67 1.64 12.28
C VAL A 18 4.49 0.71 13.19
N GLY A 19 4.34 -0.61 13.05
CA GLY A 19 5.07 -1.59 13.85
C GLY A 19 6.58 -1.58 13.63
N ARG A 20 7.06 -1.07 12.49
CA ARG A 20 8.48 -0.88 12.18
C ARG A 20 8.99 0.53 12.44
N ASN A 21 8.16 1.40 13.02
CA ASN A 21 8.47 2.81 13.25
C ASN A 21 8.89 3.56 11.96
N ILE A 22 8.24 3.23 10.85
CA ILE A 22 8.45 3.89 9.55
C ILE A 22 7.54 5.12 9.49
N GLY A 23 8.13 6.30 9.29
CA GLY A 23 7.40 7.56 9.19
C GLY A 23 6.48 7.65 7.97
N LYS A 24 5.66 8.69 7.90
CA LYS A 24 4.95 9.11 6.69
C LYS A 24 5.60 10.39 6.20
N VAL A 25 6.14 10.37 4.99
CA VAL A 25 6.81 11.53 4.42
C VAL A 25 6.31 11.74 3.01
N ASP A 26 5.78 12.93 2.76
CA ASP A 26 5.44 13.39 1.42
C ASP A 26 6.70 14.00 0.79
N TYR A 27 7.32 13.25 -0.10
CA TYR A 27 8.59 13.64 -0.73
C TYR A 27 8.37 14.57 -1.92
N PRO A 28 9.35 15.44 -2.25
CA PRO A 28 9.30 16.26 -3.44
C PRO A 28 9.11 15.41 -4.71
N HIS A 29 8.30 15.89 -5.65
CA HIS A 29 7.96 15.15 -6.87
C HIS A 29 8.95 15.39 -8.02
N ASP A 30 9.78 16.42 -7.88
CA ASP A 30 10.69 16.96 -8.89
C ASP A 30 12.16 16.83 -8.49
N GLU A 31 12.45 16.26 -7.33
CA GLU A 31 13.79 16.05 -6.82
C GLU A 31 14.10 14.55 -6.65
N MET A 32 15.39 14.22 -6.74
CA MET A 32 15.86 12.87 -6.44
C MET A 32 15.96 12.67 -4.93
N LEU A 33 15.52 11.50 -4.45
CA LEU A 33 15.74 11.09 -3.07
C LEU A 33 17.24 10.83 -2.83
N ASP A 34 17.75 11.25 -1.68
CA ASP A 34 19.18 11.18 -1.32
C ASP A 34 19.57 9.92 -0.53
N GLY A 35 18.62 9.00 -0.28
CA GLY A 35 18.83 7.83 0.58
C GLY A 35 17.91 6.62 0.35
N LEU A 36 18.38 5.44 0.77
CA LEU A 36 17.72 4.12 0.58
C LEU A 36 16.52 3.85 1.51
N MET A 37 16.29 4.66 2.54
CA MET A 37 15.19 4.45 3.51
C MET A 37 13.92 5.27 3.21
N HIS A 38 13.97 6.16 2.23
CA HIS A 38 12.86 7.06 1.90
C HIS A 38 11.69 6.35 1.21
N ASP A 39 11.96 5.24 0.50
CA ASP A 39 10.97 4.52 -0.29
C ASP A 39 9.80 3.99 0.55
N LEU A 40 10.09 3.46 1.75
CA LEU A 40 9.06 2.91 2.63
C LEU A 40 8.26 3.99 3.35
N GLU A 41 8.90 5.12 3.69
CA GLU A 41 8.22 6.27 4.28
C GLU A 41 7.29 6.94 3.27
N HIS A 42 7.72 7.01 2.01
CA HIS A 42 6.88 7.45 0.90
C HIS A 42 5.68 6.50 0.72
N CYS A 43 5.92 5.18 0.70
CA CYS A 43 4.85 4.20 0.61
C CYS A 43 3.85 4.30 1.77
N HIS A 44 4.31 4.65 2.98
CA HIS A 44 3.43 4.84 4.13
C HIS A 44 2.52 6.06 3.95
N ASP A 45 3.03 7.17 3.42
CA ASP A 45 2.21 8.34 3.06
C ASP A 45 1.20 8.01 1.94
N MET A 46 1.65 7.29 0.91
CA MET A 46 0.79 6.88 -0.21
C MET A 46 -0.45 6.10 0.22
N LEU A 47 -0.40 5.35 1.32
CA LEU A 47 -1.56 4.59 1.82
C LEU A 47 -2.78 5.47 2.11
N ASP A 48 -2.56 6.67 2.64
CA ASP A 48 -3.66 7.60 2.95
C ASP A 48 -4.27 8.14 1.66
N LYS A 49 -3.43 8.53 0.68
CA LYS A 49 -3.84 8.96 -0.66
C LYS A 49 -4.60 7.87 -1.43
N ILE A 50 -4.21 6.59 -1.28
CA ILE A 50 -4.94 5.47 -1.89
C ILE A 50 -6.34 5.35 -1.28
N ALA A 51 -6.47 5.47 0.05
CA ALA A 51 -7.77 5.42 0.71
C ALA A 51 -8.70 6.55 0.23
N GLU A 52 -8.16 7.74 -0.02
CA GLU A 52 -8.91 8.84 -0.64
C GLU A 52 -9.39 8.50 -2.06
N PHE A 53 -8.53 7.91 -2.91
CA PHE A 53 -8.96 7.47 -4.25
C PHE A 53 -10.07 6.43 -4.20
N VAL A 54 -10.03 5.50 -3.22
CA VAL A 54 -11.12 4.53 -3.01
C VAL A 54 -12.42 5.26 -2.63
N ARG A 55 -12.35 6.21 -1.69
CA ARG A 55 -13.49 7.02 -1.26
C ARG A 55 -14.09 7.84 -2.41
N GLU A 56 -13.25 8.32 -3.33
CA GLU A 56 -13.66 9.06 -4.53
C GLU A 56 -14.14 8.15 -5.69
N GLY A 57 -14.13 6.82 -5.52
CA GLY A 57 -14.49 5.88 -6.59
C GLY A 57 -13.45 5.76 -7.70
N ARG A 58 -12.25 6.32 -7.52
CA ARG A 58 -11.14 6.34 -8.50
C ARG A 58 -10.32 5.05 -8.44
N MET A 59 -11.00 3.92 -8.62
CA MET A 59 -10.43 2.59 -8.37
C MET A 59 -9.22 2.25 -9.24
N GLU A 60 -9.18 2.66 -10.50
CA GLU A 60 -8.00 2.43 -11.35
C GLU A 60 -6.74 3.12 -10.82
N LYS A 61 -6.90 4.34 -10.28
CA LYS A 61 -5.78 5.07 -9.68
C LYS A 61 -5.37 4.41 -8.37
N ALA A 62 -6.33 4.01 -7.54
CA ALA A 62 -6.08 3.26 -6.32
C ALA A 62 -5.30 1.97 -6.60
N PHE A 63 -5.68 1.19 -7.62
CA PHE A 63 -4.98 -0.04 -7.99
C PHE A 63 -3.56 0.20 -8.50
N ARG A 64 -3.33 1.24 -9.31
CA ARG A 64 -1.97 1.57 -9.78
C ARG A 64 -1.05 1.93 -8.62
N TRP A 65 -1.53 2.77 -7.70
CA TRP A 65 -0.74 3.20 -6.54
C TRP A 65 -0.53 2.07 -5.53
N LEU A 66 -1.55 1.25 -5.28
CA LEU A 66 -1.40 0.06 -4.45
C LEU A 66 -0.40 -0.93 -5.05
N GLY A 67 -0.44 -1.14 -6.37
CA GLY A 67 0.53 -1.98 -7.07
C GLY A 67 1.97 -1.48 -6.95
N PHE A 68 2.17 -0.16 -6.99
CA PHE A 68 3.48 0.44 -6.71
C PHE A 68 3.96 0.13 -5.30
N VAL A 69 3.14 0.39 -4.28
CA VAL A 69 3.47 0.07 -2.87
C VAL A 69 3.81 -1.42 -2.70
N GLN A 70 3.03 -2.31 -3.32
CA GLN A 70 3.29 -3.74 -3.29
C GLN A 70 4.61 -4.12 -3.99
N GLY A 71 4.93 -3.46 -5.09
CA GLY A 71 6.21 -3.62 -5.79
C GLY A 71 7.39 -3.23 -4.91
N VAL A 72 7.31 -2.09 -4.21
CA VAL A 72 8.35 -1.65 -3.27
C VAL A 72 8.47 -2.64 -2.10
N LEU A 73 7.36 -3.05 -1.48
CA LEU A 73 7.39 -4.01 -0.37
C LEU A 73 8.03 -5.35 -0.76
N TRP A 74 7.83 -5.82 -1.99
CA TRP A 74 8.51 -7.00 -2.51
C TRP A 74 10.01 -6.76 -2.73
N ALA A 75 10.38 -5.65 -3.40
CA ALA A 75 11.77 -5.30 -3.66
C ALA A 75 12.58 -5.12 -2.36
N SER A 76 11.97 -4.56 -1.33
CA SER A 76 12.53 -4.40 0.02
C SER A 76 12.48 -5.68 0.87
N ARG A 77 12.11 -6.83 0.29
CA ARG A 77 12.04 -8.14 0.97
C ARG A 77 11.14 -8.17 2.20
N VAL A 78 10.12 -7.31 2.25
CA VAL A 78 9.14 -7.28 3.34
C VAL A 78 8.12 -8.40 3.19
N TYR A 79 7.66 -8.62 1.96
CA TYR A 79 6.69 -9.67 1.62
C TYR A 79 7.14 -10.44 0.39
N SER A 80 6.76 -11.72 0.33
CA SER A 80 6.87 -12.51 -0.89
C SER A 80 5.73 -12.17 -1.86
N LEU A 81 5.88 -12.52 -3.15
CA LEU A 81 4.79 -12.40 -4.13
C LEU A 81 3.57 -13.24 -3.72
N THR A 82 3.77 -14.35 -3.03
CA THR A 82 2.69 -15.20 -2.51
C THR A 82 1.89 -14.44 -1.44
N ASP A 83 2.56 -13.77 -0.51
CA ASP A 83 1.90 -12.96 0.53
C ASP A 83 1.07 -11.85 -0.11
N LEU A 84 1.67 -11.09 -1.05
CA LEU A 84 0.98 -10.00 -1.74
C LEU A 84 -0.24 -10.49 -2.54
N LYS A 85 -0.12 -11.63 -3.23
CA LYS A 85 -1.24 -12.27 -3.92
C LYS A 85 -2.34 -12.67 -2.94
N ASN A 86 -1.97 -13.18 -1.76
CA ASN A 86 -2.92 -13.57 -0.73
C ASN A 86 -3.63 -12.36 -0.11
N HIS A 87 -2.91 -11.27 0.16
CA HIS A 87 -3.51 -10.01 0.60
C HIS A 87 -4.55 -9.50 -0.39
N ASN A 88 -4.33 -9.73 -1.69
CA ASN A 88 -5.27 -9.30 -2.75
C ASN A 88 -6.45 -10.25 -2.97
N ARG A 89 -6.53 -11.39 -2.29
CA ARG A 89 -7.65 -12.34 -2.46
C ARG A 89 -8.96 -11.73 -1.95
N PRO A 90 -10.09 -11.97 -2.63
CA PRO A 90 -11.39 -11.58 -2.11
C PRO A 90 -11.62 -12.15 -0.71
N LEU A 91 -12.35 -11.42 0.13
CA LEU A 91 -12.89 -12.00 1.36
C LEU A 91 -13.77 -13.19 0.97
N GLU A 92 -13.56 -14.34 1.62
CA GLU A 92 -14.46 -15.48 1.45
C GLU A 92 -15.86 -15.02 1.88
N LYS A 93 -16.85 -15.18 1.01
CA LYS A 93 -18.24 -15.02 1.42
C LYS A 93 -18.49 -16.11 2.45
N LYS A 94 -18.84 -15.74 3.68
CA LYS A 94 -19.53 -16.68 4.56
C LYS A 94 -20.83 -17.02 3.86
N GLU A 95 -20.97 -18.28 3.44
CA GLU A 95 -22.26 -18.80 3.02
C GLU A 95 -23.14 -18.83 4.27
N ASP A 96 -24.24 -18.06 4.24
CA ASP A 96 -25.31 -18.09 5.24
C ASP A 96 -26.18 -19.35 5.04
#